data_AF-A0A1Z5R594-F1
#
_entry.id   AF-A0A1Z5R594-F1
#
_cell.length_a   1.000
_cell.length_b   1.000
_cell.length_c   1.000
_cell.angle_alpha   90.00
_cell.angle_beta   90.00
_cell.angle_gamma   90.00
#
_symmetry.space_group_name_H-M   'P 1'
#
loop_
_entity.id
_entity.type
_entity.pdbx_description
1 polymer ?
#
loop_
_entity_poly.entity_id
_entity_poly.type
_entity_poly.pdbx_seq_one_letter_code
_entity_poly.pdbx_strand_id
1 'polypeptide(L)' 'MIGELDSDVVVRYFRGKSILITGSTGFLGKVLVEKILRVQPDVKKLFLLVRAADVESATQRVKTKDGRIRWQYDAGCR' A
#
# COMPACT_ATOMS: atom_id res chain seq x y z
N MET A 1 -6.66 -24.15 18.18
CA MET A 1 -6.18 -24.34 16.81
C MET A 1 -7.31 -23.94 15.86
N ILE A 2 -7.51 -22.63 15.65
CA ILE A 2 -8.62 -22.06 14.84
C ILE A 2 -8.18 -20.80 14.07
N GLY A 3 -6.87 -20.56 13.91
CA GLY A 3 -6.34 -19.32 13.33
C GLY A 3 -5.64 -19.46 11.98
N GLU A 4 -5.47 -20.68 11.47
CA GLU A 4 -4.53 -20.95 10.36
C GLU A 4 -5.23 -21.07 8.99
N LEU A 5 -6.56 -21.16 8.94
CA LEU A 5 -7.30 -21.33 7.69
C LEU A 5 -7.68 -20.00 7.01
N ASP A 6 -7.89 -18.92 7.75
CA ASP A 6 -8.37 -17.65 7.17
C ASP A 6 -7.24 -16.80 6.58
N SER A 7 -6.08 -16.74 7.25
CA SER A 7 -4.96 -15.90 6.78
C SER A 7 -4.38 -16.41 5.46
N ASP A 8 -4.30 -17.73 5.26
CA ASP A 8 -3.76 -18.31 4.03
C ASP A 8 -4.68 -18.06 2.84
N VAL A 9 -6.00 -18.12 3.04
CA VAL A 9 -6.99 -17.77 2.01
C VAL A 9 -6.86 -16.30 1.63
N VAL A 10 -6.71 -15.40 2.60
CA VAL A 10 -6.50 -13.97 2.39
C VAL A 10 -5.19 -13.70 1.63
N VAL A 11 -4.09 -14.31 2.05
CA VAL A 11 -2.77 -14.16 1.40
C VAL A 11 -2.83 -14.64 -0.04
N ARG A 12 -3.40 -15.83 -0.29
CA ARG A 12 -3.60 -16.37 -1.64
C ARG A 12 -4.49 -15.50 -2.49
N TYR A 13 -5.54 -14.92 -1.91
CA TYR A 13 -6.44 -14.01 -2.61
C TYR A 13 -5.70 -12.75 -3.08
N PHE A 14 -4.88 -12.13 -2.23
CA PHE A 14 -4.17 -10.89 -2.58
C PHE A 14 -2.95 -11.09 -3.49
N ARG A 15 -2.47 -12.33 -3.67
CA ARG A 15 -1.34 -12.63 -4.56
C ARG A 15 -1.62 -12.18 -5.99
N GLY A 16 -0.69 -11.42 -6.57
CA GLY A 16 -0.78 -10.93 -7.95
C GLY A 16 -1.90 -9.92 -8.21
N LYS A 17 -2.64 -9.50 -7.17
CA LYS A 17 -3.67 -8.46 -7.30
C LYS A 17 -3.07 -7.07 -7.16
N SER A 18 -3.73 -6.11 -7.79
CA SER A 18 -3.48 -4.68 -7.61
C SER A 18 -4.46 -4.13 -6.57
N ILE A 19 -3.97 -3.36 -5.60
CA ILE A 19 -4.77 -2.82 -4.49
C ILE A 19 -4.74 -1.29 -4.54
N LEU A 20 -5.90 -0.64 -4.53
CA LEU A 20 -6.03 0.80 -4.40
C LEU A 20 -6.42 1.16 -2.96
N ILE A 21 -5.64 2.02 -2.31
CA ILE A 21 -5.91 2.50 -0.95
C ILE A 21 -6.13 4.00 -0.98
N THR A 22 -7.29 4.43 -0.49
CA THR A 22 -7.62 5.83 -0.24
C THR A 22 -7.33 6.19 1.21
N GLY A 23 -6.94 7.43 1.48
CA GLY A 23 -6.66 7.87 2.86
C GLY A 23 -5.39 7.23 3.46
N SER A 24 -4.50 6.74 2.61
CA SER A 24 -3.26 6.05 3.00
C SER A 24 -2.29 6.92 3.82
N THR A 25 -2.44 8.24 3.78
CA THR A 25 -1.64 9.17 4.60
C THR A 25 -2.08 9.25 6.05
N GLY A 26 -3.27 8.72 6.40
CA GLY A 26 -3.76 8.66 7.78
C GLY A 26 -3.05 7.59 8.61
N PHE A 27 -3.26 7.60 9.93
CA PHE A 27 -2.63 6.65 10.86
C PHE A 27 -2.89 5.19 10.46
N LEU A 28 -4.17 4.80 10.30
CA LEU A 28 -4.54 3.44 9.90
C LEU A 28 -4.06 3.10 8.49
N GLY A 29 -4.12 4.07 7.58
CA GLY A 29 -3.68 3.88 6.19
C GLY A 29 -2.22 3.46 6.10
N LYS A 30 -1.35 4.08 6.88
CA LYS A 30 0.08 3.72 6.95
C LYS A 30 0.28 2.32 7.52
N VAL A 31 -0.40 1.99 8.62
CA VAL A 31 -0.33 0.66 9.24
C VAL A 31 -0.82 -0.44 8.28
N LEU A 32 -1.91 -0.18 7.56
CA LEU A 32 -2.45 -1.12 6.58
C LEU A 32 -1.45 -1.38 5.44
N VAL A 33 -0.86 -0.33 4.89
CA VAL A 33 0.17 -0.43 3.85
C VAL A 33 1.37 -1.24 4.33
N GLU A 34 1.90 -0.93 5.52
CA GLU A 34 3.00 -1.68 6.11
C GLU A 34 2.64 -3.14 6.36
N LYS A 35 1.40 -3.41 6.82
CA LYS A 35 0.94 -4.77 7.09
C LYS A 35 0.81 -5.59 5.82
N ILE A 36 0.23 -5.03 4.76
CA ILE A 36 0.12 -5.71 3.45
C ILE A 36 1.51 -6.05 2.93
N LEU A 37 2.44 -5.10 2.92
CA LEU A 37 3.80 -5.32 2.43
C LEU A 37 4.59 -6.33 3.27
N ARG A 38 4.31 -6.44 4.58
CA ARG A 38 4.95 -7.43 5.46
C ARG A 38 4.35 -8.83 5.34
N VAL A 39 3.03 -8.94 5.19
CA VAL A 39 2.32 -10.23 5.19
C VAL A 39 2.21 -10.84 3.80
N GLN A 40 2.07 -10.01 2.76
CA GLN A 40 1.98 -10.45 1.38
C GLN A 40 2.86 -9.58 0.47
N PRO A 41 4.16 -9.92 0.34
CA PRO A 41 5.06 -9.22 -0.57
C PRO A 41 4.72 -9.47 -2.05
N ASP A 42 3.96 -10.52 -2.39
CA ASP A 42 3.61 -10.90 -3.77
C ASP A 42 2.42 -10.10 -4.36
N VAL A 43 2.08 -8.93 -3.80
CA VAL A 43 1.10 -8.02 -4.42
C VAL A 43 1.68 -7.43 -5.71
N LYS A 44 0.88 -7.36 -6.77
CA LYS A 44 1.36 -6.89 -8.07
C LYS A 44 1.72 -5.41 -8.04
N LYS A 45 0.83 -4.58 -7.50
CA LYS A 45 1.04 -3.13 -7.35
C LYS A 45 0.11 -2.57 -6.27
N LEU A 46 0.65 -1.70 -5.43
CA LEU A 46 -0.13 -0.93 -4.46
C LEU A 46 -0.28 0.50 -4.98
N PHE A 47 -1.51 0.94 -5.18
CA PHE A 47 -1.84 2.31 -5.61
C PHE A 47 -2.32 3.10 -4.40
N LEU A 48 -1.67 4.22 -4.13
CA LEU A 48 -2.05 5.10 -3.03
C LEU A 48 -2.63 6.40 -3.57
N LEU A 49 -3.90 6.64 -3.26
CA LEU A 49 -4.54 7.91 -3.60
C LEU A 49 -4.20 8.96 -2.54
N VAL A 50 -3.48 10.00 -2.94
CA VAL A 50 -3.01 11.07 -2.08
C VAL A 50 -3.54 12.39 -2.62
N ARG A 51 -4.26 13.12 -1.78
CA ARG A 51 -4.71 14.48 -2.14
C ARG A 51 -3.54 15.44 -1.99
N ALA A 52 -2.94 15.91 -3.08
CA ALA A 52 -1.91 16.94 -3.04
C ALA A 52 -2.00 17.85 -4.27
N ALA A 53 -1.39 19.04 -4.19
CA ALA A 53 -1.36 19.98 -5.30
C ALA A 53 -0.44 19.49 -6.44
N ASP A 54 0.65 18.83 -6.07
CA ASP A 54 1.68 18.36 -6.99
C ASP A 54 2.28 17.02 -6.52
N VAL A 55 3.13 16.45 -7.39
CA VAL A 55 3.77 15.15 -7.19
C VAL A 55 4.73 15.12 -6.00
N GLU A 56 5.47 16.21 -5.78
CA GLU A 56 6.45 16.31 -4.71
C GLU A 56 5.75 16.37 -3.36
N SER A 57 4.71 17.19 -3.26
CA SER A 57 3.78 17.29 -2.13
C SER A 57 3.11 15.95 -1.83
N ALA A 58 2.66 15.21 -2.85
CA ALA A 58 2.09 13.88 -2.68
C ALA A 58 3.12 12.90 -2.11
N THR A 59 4.33 12.90 -2.69
CA THR A 59 5.43 12.02 -2.29
C THR A 59 5.84 12.33 -0.84
N GLN A 60 5.96 13.60 -0.47
CA GLN A 60 6.31 14.02 0.88
C GLN A 60 5.28 13.54 1.93
N ARG A 61 3.99 13.56 1.59
CA ARG A 61 2.94 13.08 2.51
C ARG A 61 2.94 11.56 2.71
N VAL A 62 3.42 10.82 1.71
CA VAL A 62 3.51 9.35 1.75
C VAL A 62 4.85 8.88 2.33
N LYS A 63 5.91 9.69 2.30
CA LYS A 63 7.22 9.35 2.86
C LYS A 63 7.07 8.81 4.29
N THR A 64 7.22 7.49 4.41
CA THR A 64 7.42 6.78 5.68
C THR A 64 8.91 6.85 6.01
N LYS A 65 9.26 7.00 7.29
CA LYS A 65 10.67 7.07 7.73
C LYS A 65 11.47 5.79 7.46
N ASP A 66 10.78 4.68 7.19
CA ASP A 66 11.38 3.45 6.70
C ASP A 66 11.79 3.60 5.22
N GLY A 67 13.08 3.85 4.98
CA GLY A 67 13.69 3.96 3.64
C GLY A 67 13.66 2.68 2.79
N ARG A 68 12.78 1.73 3.10
CA ARG A 68 12.61 0.45 2.41
C ARG A 68 11.66 0.51 1.21
N ILE A 69 10.72 1.45 1.21
CA ILE A 69 9.69 1.53 0.17
C ILE A 69 10.07 2.61 -0.85
N ARG A 70 10.30 2.21 -2.10
CA ARG A 70 10.46 3.14 -3.21
C ARG A 70 9.09 3.57 -3.72
N TRP A 71 8.74 4.82 -3.49
CA TRP A 71 7.52 5.42 -4.04
C TRP A 71 7.79 5.86 -5.47
N GLN A 72 7.11 5.23 -6.42
CA GLN A 72 7.06 5.71 -7.79
C GLN A 72 5.71 6.39 -8.00
N TYR A 73 5.74 7.70 -8.24
CA TYR A 73 4.54 8.42 -8.65
C TYR A 73 4.30 8.19 -10.13
N ASP A 74 3.06 7.85 -10.47
CA ASP A 74 2.61 7.75 -11.85
C ASP A 74 1.63 8.89 -12.10
N ALA A 75 2.03 9.85 -12.93
CA ALA A 75 1.19 10.96 -13.37
C ALA A 75 0.21 10.47 -14.46
N GLY A 76 -0.55 9.42 -14.14
CA GLY A 76 -1.52 8.81 -15.05
C GLY A 76 -2.78 9.66 -15.17
N CYS A 77 -2.65 10.84 -15.78
CA CYS A 77 -3.77 11.61 -16.30
C CYS A 77 -3.34 12.29 -17.62
N ARG A 78 -3.40 11.50 -18.69
CA ARG A 78 -3.69 11.92 -20.05
C ARG A 78 -4.72 10.96 -20.61
#